data_AF-A0A4Y6PR70-F1
#
_entry.id   AF-A0A4Y6PR70-F1
#
_cell.length_a   1.000
_cell.length_b   1.000
_cell.length_c   1.000
_cell.angle_alpha   90.00
_cell.angle_beta   90.00
_cell.angle_gamma   90.00
#
_symmetry.space_group_name_H-M   'P 1'
#
loop_
_entity.id
_entity.type
_entity.pdbx_description
1 polymer ?
#
loop_
_entity_poly.entity_id
_entity_poly.type
_entity_poly.pdbx_seq_one_letter_code
_entity_poly.pdbx_strand_id
1 'polypeptide(L)'
;MLSKNKVIAFLSTFGVIALWSTSAFAQNAAVAAGDNIFTMFSWMAVAAGFGIGLAAIGGALGQGRAAAAALEGIARNPGASGKLLTPLILGLALIESLVIYAFVITILITNQIDAATLVQQLAG
;
A
#
# COMPACT_ATOMS: atom_id res chain seq x y z
N MET A 1 -0.36 -27.26 22.99
CA MET A 1 -0.28 -26.09 23.88
C MET A 1 0.45 -24.99 23.14
N LEU A 2 -0.20 -23.85 22.81
CA LEU A 2 0.50 -22.73 22.17
C LEU A 2 1.54 -22.15 23.13
N SER A 3 2.73 -21.82 22.63
CA SER A 3 3.74 -21.12 23.44
C SER A 3 3.28 -19.70 23.75
N LYS A 4 3.62 -19.19 24.94
CA LYS A 4 3.18 -17.86 25.43
C LYS A 4 3.41 -16.74 24.41
N ASN A 5 4.50 -16.81 23.64
CA ASN A 5 4.84 -15.84 22.59
C ASN A 5 3.87 -15.89 21.39
N LYS A 6 3.36 -17.08 21.03
CA LYS A 6 2.36 -17.24 19.97
C LYS A 6 0.98 -16.72 20.41
N VAL A 7 0.66 -16.85 21.69
CA VAL A 7 -0.58 -16.31 22.27
C VAL A 7 -0.54 -14.77 22.33
N ILE A 8 0.59 -14.20 22.75
CA ILE A 8 0.79 -12.74 22.80
C ILE A 8 0.73 -12.13 21.39
N ALA A 9 1.37 -12.74 20.39
CA ALA A 9 1.34 -12.25 19.01
C ALA A 9 -0.07 -12.31 18.39
N PHE A 10 -0.85 -13.34 18.71
CA PHE A 10 -2.24 -13.45 18.26
C PHE A 10 -3.14 -12.41 18.92
N LEU A 11 -3.00 -12.22 20.23
CA LEU A 11 -3.81 -11.28 21.00
C LEU A 11 -3.47 -9.82 20.67
N SER A 12 -2.20 -9.49 20.40
CA SER A 12 -1.81 -8.14 19.99
C SER A 12 -2.30 -7.82 18.58
N THR A 13 -2.20 -8.76 17.64
CA THR A 13 -2.69 -8.58 16.27
C THR A 13 -4.22 -8.44 16.25
N PHE A 14 -4.93 -9.26 17.01
CA PHE A 14 -6.39 -9.16 17.16
C PHE A 14 -6.81 -7.86 17.87
N GLY A 15 -6.10 -7.47 18.92
CA GLY A 15 -6.39 -6.24 19.67
C GLY A 15 -6.19 -4.98 18.84
N VAL A 16 -5.12 -4.92 18.03
CA VAL A 16 -4.90 -3.81 17.10
C VAL A 16 -6.03 -3.75 16.08
N ILE A 17 -6.37 -4.86 15.40
CA ILE A 17 -7.48 -4.92 14.42
C ILE A 17 -8.81 -4.49 15.05
N ALA A 18 -9.11 -4.95 16.28
CA ALA A 18 -10.34 -4.60 16.98
C ALA A 18 -10.43 -3.11 17.34
N LEU A 19 -9.31 -2.46 17.64
CA LEU A 19 -9.27 -1.02 17.92
C LEU A 19 -9.51 -0.17 16.67
N TRP A 20 -8.97 -0.55 15.51
CA TRP A 20 -9.24 0.15 14.24
C TRP A 20 -10.71 0.06 13.82
N SER A 21 -11.41 -1.03 14.14
CA SER A 21 -12.84 -1.23 13.85
C SER A 21 -13.77 -0.21 14.51
N THR A 22 -13.37 0.40 15.64
CA THR A 22 -14.18 1.40 16.34
C THR A 22 -14.38 2.70 15.54
N SER A 23 -13.46 3.01 14.62
CA SER A 23 -13.56 4.18 13.74
C SER A 23 -14.66 4.05 12.68
N ALA A 24 -14.97 2.83 12.22
CA ALA A 24 -16.00 2.59 11.21
C ALA A 24 -17.43 2.73 11.78
N PHE A 25 -17.65 2.38 13.05
CA PHE A 25 -18.96 2.50 13.71
C PHE A 25 -19.21 3.89 14.34
N ALA A 26 -18.15 4.68 14.60
CA ALA A 26 -18.26 6.04 15.14
C ALA A 26 -18.49 7.12 14.07
N GLN A 27 -18.35 6.78 12.79
CA GLN A 27 -18.43 7.73 11.68
C GLN A 27 -19.82 8.36 11.51
N ASN A 28 -20.90 7.76 12.01
CA ASN A 28 -22.26 8.29 11.86
C ASN A 28 -22.55 9.55 12.71
N ALA A 29 -21.70 9.88 13.71
CA ALA A 29 -21.86 11.08 14.54
C ALA A 29 -20.87 12.22 14.19
N ALA A 30 -19.73 11.89 13.57
CA ALA A 30 -18.70 12.87 13.20
C ALA A 30 -19.00 13.61 11.87
N VAL A 31 -19.87 13.06 11.01
CA VAL A 31 -20.38 13.70 9.78
C VAL A 31 -21.17 14.99 10.06
N ALA A 32 -21.57 15.23 11.31
CA ALA A 32 -22.35 16.42 11.68
C ALA A 32 -21.51 17.70 11.87
N ALA A 33 -20.18 17.62 11.92
CA ALA A 33 -19.31 18.76 12.19
C ALA A 33 -18.63 19.28 10.91
N GLY A 34 -19.42 19.85 10.00
CA GLY A 34 -18.93 20.68 8.89
C GLY A 34 -17.99 19.96 7.93
N ASP A 35 -18.52 19.02 7.14
CA ASP A 35 -17.81 18.43 6.01
C ASP A 35 -17.57 19.49 4.93
N ASN A 36 -16.46 20.21 5.08
CA ASN A 36 -15.97 21.10 4.05
C ASN A 36 -15.32 20.26 2.95
N ILE A 37 -15.58 20.61 1.69
CA ILE A 37 -15.00 19.95 0.52
C ILE A 37 -13.45 19.92 0.59
N PHE A 38 -12.82 20.93 1.20
CA PHE A 38 -11.38 20.95 1.50
C PHE A 38 -10.91 19.79 2.40
N THR A 39 -11.69 19.42 3.42
CA THR A 39 -11.37 18.33 4.33
C THR A 39 -11.41 16.99 3.57
N MET A 40 -12.41 16.81 2.70
CA MET A 40 -12.54 15.63 1.85
C MET A 40 -11.34 15.49 0.90
N PHE A 41 -10.95 16.57 0.20
CA PHE A 41 -9.80 16.54 -0.69
C PHE A 41 -8.48 16.28 0.04
N SER A 42 -8.32 16.83 1.24
CA SER A 42 -7.13 16.58 2.07
C SER A 42 -7.00 15.10 2.42
N TRP A 43 -8.09 14.45 2.81
CA TRP A 43 -8.09 13.01 3.11
C TRP A 43 -7.86 12.14 1.86
N MET A 44 -8.40 12.51 0.70
CA MET A 44 -8.15 11.83 -0.57
C MET A 44 -6.66 11.91 -0.97
N ALA A 45 -6.04 13.09 -0.83
CA ALA A 45 -4.63 13.29 -1.13
C ALA A 45 -3.71 12.47 -0.20
N VAL A 46 -4.02 12.44 1.11
CA VAL A 46 -3.29 11.63 2.08
C VAL A 46 -3.43 10.14 1.75
N ALA A 47 -4.65 9.66 1.46
CA ALA A 47 -4.90 8.27 1.10
C ALA A 47 -4.16 7.87 -0.19
N ALA A 48 -4.17 8.73 -1.20
CA ALA A 48 -3.48 8.53 -2.46
C ALA A 48 -1.96 8.38 -2.28
N GLY A 49 -1.34 9.28 -1.49
CA GLY A 49 0.09 9.25 -1.20
C GLY A 49 0.52 8.07 -0.33
N PHE A 50 -0.24 7.77 0.73
CA PHE A 50 0.05 6.62 1.59
C PHE A 50 -0.15 5.28 0.87
N GLY A 51 -1.20 5.17 0.04
CA GLY A 51 -1.49 3.94 -0.70
C GLY A 51 -0.34 3.51 -1.60
N ILE A 52 0.16 4.44 -2.44
CA ILE A 52 1.31 4.15 -3.31
C ILE A 52 2.62 4.03 -2.51
N GLY A 53 2.81 4.84 -1.46
CA GLY A 53 4.01 4.79 -0.63
C GLY A 53 4.20 3.43 0.05
N LEU A 54 3.14 2.86 0.62
CA LEU A 54 3.17 1.53 1.23
C LEU A 54 3.41 0.43 0.19
N ALA A 55 2.77 0.53 -0.98
CA ALA A 55 2.98 -0.41 -2.08
C ALA A 55 4.44 -0.37 -2.58
N ALA A 56 5.04 0.82 -2.72
CA ALA A 56 6.42 0.98 -3.14
C ALA A 56 7.41 0.37 -2.13
N ILE A 57 7.16 0.53 -0.82
CA ILE A 57 7.99 -0.11 0.22
C ILE A 57 7.91 -1.64 0.10
N GLY A 58 6.70 -2.19 -0.06
CA GLY A 58 6.51 -3.63 -0.24
C GLY A 58 7.21 -4.15 -1.51
N GLY A 59 7.07 -3.42 -2.62
CA GLY A 59 7.72 -3.70 -3.90
C GLY A 59 9.23 -3.73 -3.79
N ALA A 60 9.84 -2.65 -3.24
CA ALA A 60 11.28 -2.53 -3.08
C ALA A 60 11.89 -3.64 -2.22
N LEU A 61 11.23 -4.01 -1.12
CA LEU A 61 11.68 -5.12 -0.26
C LEU A 61 11.57 -6.48 -0.97
N GLY A 62 10.50 -6.71 -1.72
CA GLY A 62 10.33 -7.94 -2.51
C GLY A 62 11.37 -8.07 -3.62
N GLN A 63 11.52 -7.01 -4.42
CA GLN A 63 12.45 -6.99 -5.55
C GLN A 63 13.91 -7.07 -5.10
N GLY A 64 14.29 -6.34 -4.05
CA GLY A 64 15.64 -6.38 -3.50
C GLY A 64 16.04 -7.78 -3.04
N ARG A 65 15.13 -8.49 -2.36
CA ARG A 65 15.37 -9.88 -1.94
C ARG A 65 15.44 -10.85 -3.12
N ALA A 66 14.56 -10.71 -4.12
CA ALA A 66 14.58 -11.53 -5.31
C ALA A 66 15.89 -11.35 -6.11
N ALA A 67 16.33 -10.10 -6.29
CA ALA A 67 17.58 -9.77 -6.95
C ALA A 67 18.81 -10.31 -6.20
N ALA A 68 18.86 -10.12 -4.87
CA ALA A 68 19.95 -10.65 -4.05
C ALA A 68 20.07 -12.18 -4.15
N ALA A 69 18.93 -12.89 -4.05
CA ALA A 69 18.90 -14.36 -4.17
C ALA A 69 19.35 -14.83 -5.56
N ALA A 70 18.97 -14.12 -6.63
CA ALA A 70 19.41 -14.45 -7.98
C ALA A 70 20.92 -14.22 -8.16
N LEU A 71 21.45 -13.10 -7.67
CA LEU A 71 22.89 -12.80 -7.73
C LEU A 71 23.72 -13.82 -6.95
N GLU A 72 23.26 -14.23 -5.77
CA GLU A 72 23.94 -15.27 -4.99
C GLU A 72 23.88 -16.64 -5.70
N GLY A 73 22.76 -16.97 -6.35
CA GLY A 73 22.65 -18.14 -7.21
C GLY A 73 23.66 -18.14 -8.36
N ILE A 74 23.83 -16.99 -9.03
CA ILE A 74 24.81 -16.80 -10.11
C ILE A 74 26.24 -16.90 -9.58
N ALA A 75 26.54 -16.33 -8.41
CA ALA A 75 27.86 -16.39 -7.81
C ALA A 75 28.27 -17.83 -7.47
N ARG A 76 27.32 -18.66 -7.02
CA ARG A 76 27.58 -20.08 -6.70
C ARG A 76 27.64 -20.98 -7.93
N ASN A 77 26.91 -20.64 -9.00
CA ASN A 77 26.96 -21.36 -10.26
C ASN A 77 26.82 -20.39 -11.46
N PRO A 78 27.93 -19.88 -12.00
CA PRO A 78 27.90 -18.93 -13.11
C PRO A 78 27.20 -19.47 -14.37
N GLY A 79 27.27 -20.79 -14.61
CA GLY A 79 26.61 -21.45 -15.74
C GLY A 79 25.07 -21.49 -15.64
N ALA A 80 24.52 -21.20 -14.46
CA ALA A 80 23.07 -21.15 -14.25
C ALA A 80 22.45 -19.77 -14.56
N SER A 81 23.25 -18.74 -14.87
CA SER A 81 22.79 -17.37 -15.09
C SER A 81 21.59 -17.32 -16.05
N GLY A 82 21.72 -17.83 -17.28
CA GLY A 82 20.63 -17.81 -18.25
C GLY A 82 19.34 -18.50 -17.79
N LYS A 83 19.43 -19.54 -16.95
CA LYS A 83 18.26 -20.26 -16.41
C LYS A 83 17.59 -19.53 -15.24
N LEU A 84 18.31 -18.65 -14.54
CA LEU A 84 17.81 -17.85 -13.42
C LEU A 84 17.11 -16.56 -13.87
N LEU A 85 17.46 -16.04 -15.05
CA LEU A 85 16.91 -14.78 -15.55
C LEU A 85 15.39 -14.85 -15.80
N THR A 86 14.89 -15.93 -16.39
CA THR A 86 13.44 -16.10 -16.65
C THR A 86 12.60 -16.10 -15.37
N PRO A 87 12.88 -16.95 -14.35
CA PRO A 87 12.11 -16.92 -13.11
C PRO A 87 12.32 -15.61 -12.31
N LEU A 88 13.50 -14.98 -12.38
CA LEU A 88 13.72 -13.67 -11.78
C LEU A 88 12.80 -12.61 -12.38
N ILE A 89 12.78 -12.46 -13.71
CA ILE A 89 11.95 -11.45 -14.39
C ILE A 89 10.47 -11.72 -14.12
N LEU A 90 10.03 -12.98 -14.14
CA LEU A 90 8.65 -13.33 -13.81
C LEU A 90 8.30 -12.95 -12.37
N GLY A 91 9.18 -13.23 -11.41
CA GLY A 91 9.00 -12.82 -10.01
C GLY A 91 8.93 -11.30 -9.83
N LEU A 92 9.84 -10.56 -10.48
CA LEU A 92 9.86 -9.10 -10.45
C LEU A 92 8.60 -8.50 -11.10
N ALA A 93 8.13 -9.07 -12.21
CA ALA A 93 6.92 -8.62 -12.89
C ALA A 93 5.66 -8.83 -12.03
N LEU A 94 5.58 -9.95 -11.30
CA LEU A 94 4.47 -10.20 -10.37
C LEU A 94 4.48 -9.21 -9.20
N ILE A 95 5.66 -8.90 -8.64
CA ILE A 95 5.78 -7.88 -7.59
C ILE A 95 5.36 -6.50 -8.14
N GLU A 96 5.81 -6.14 -9.34
CA GLU A 96 5.44 -4.86 -9.94
C GLU A 96 3.97 -4.75 -10.30
N SER A 97 3.31 -5.84 -10.68
CA SER A 97 1.87 -5.79 -10.98
C SER A 97 1.04 -5.28 -9.80
N LEU A 98 1.45 -5.59 -8.57
CA LEU A 98 0.80 -5.12 -7.35
C LEU A 98 1.07 -3.63 -7.10
N VAL A 99 2.30 -3.17 -7.35
CA VAL A 99 2.68 -1.76 -7.23
C VAL A 99 1.95 -0.92 -8.28
N ILE A 100 1.84 -1.42 -9.51
CA ILE A 100 1.08 -0.77 -10.58
C ILE A 100 -0.42 -0.72 -10.25
N TYR A 101 -1.01 -1.75 -9.64
CA TYR A 101 -2.40 -1.66 -9.19
C TYR A 101 -2.60 -0.58 -8.13
N ALA A 102 -1.69 -0.45 -7.16
CA ALA A 102 -1.74 0.65 -6.20
C ALA A 102 -1.59 2.01 -6.90
N PHE A 103 -0.70 2.11 -7.89
CA PHE A 103 -0.50 3.33 -8.68
C PHE A 103 -1.75 3.72 -9.47
N VAL A 104 -2.42 2.76 -10.11
CA VAL A 104 -3.69 2.98 -10.82
C VAL A 104 -4.75 3.51 -9.86
N ILE A 105 -4.89 2.93 -8.67
CA ILE A 105 -5.84 3.41 -7.67
C ILE A 105 -5.51 4.85 -7.24
N THR A 106 -4.25 5.16 -7.00
CA THR A 106 -3.78 6.52 -6.68
C THR A 106 -4.12 7.52 -7.78
N ILE A 107 -3.93 7.15 -9.06
CA ILE A 107 -4.33 7.98 -10.21
C ILE A 107 -5.84 8.18 -10.23
N LEU A 108 -6.63 7.12 -10.04
CA LEU A 108 -8.09 7.21 -10.05
C LEU A 108 -8.59 8.15 -8.96
N ILE A 109 -8.04 8.07 -7.73
CA ILE A 109 -8.38 8.97 -6.63
C ILE A 109 -8.02 10.41 -6.98
N THR A 110 -6.82 10.63 -7.51
CA THR A 110 -6.31 11.98 -7.81
C THR A 110 -7.07 12.62 -8.97
N ASN A 111 -7.48 11.85 -9.99
CA ASN A 111 -8.28 12.35 -11.11
C ASN A 111 -9.70 12.77 -10.73
N GLN A 112 -10.23 12.27 -9.60
CA GLN A 112 -11.51 12.74 -9.06
C GLN A 112 -11.37 14.07 -8.29
N ILE A 113 -10.14 14.53 -8.03
CA ILE A 113 -9.87 15.83 -7.42
C ILE A 113 -9.94 16.88 -8.53
N ASP A 114 -11.15 17.28 -8.88
CA ASP A 114 -11.36 18.31 -9.92
C ASP A 114 -11.07 19.71 -9.36
N ALA A 115 -9.93 20.28 -9.76
CA ALA A 115 -9.55 21.64 -9.40
C ALA A 115 -10.59 22.69 -9.85
N ALA A 116 -11.43 22.39 -10.85
CA ALA A 116 -12.53 23.28 -11.26
C ALA A 116 -13.58 23.43 -10.14
N THR A 117 -13.88 22.37 -9.40
CA THR A 117 -14.80 22.43 -8.25
C THR A 117 -14.25 23.27 -7.10
N LEU A 118 -12.92 23.25 -6.90
CA LEU A 118 -12.23 24.08 -5.91
C LEU A 118 -12.22 25.57 -6.28
N VAL A 119 -11.96 25.89 -7.56
CA VAL A 119 -11.94 27.27 -8.06
C VAL A 119 -13.34 27.89 -8.07
N GLN A 120 -14.35 27.11 -8.45
CA GLN A 120 -15.73 27.59 -8.51
C GLN A 120 -16.34 27.84 -7.11
N GLN A 121 -15.79 27.22 -6.05
CA GLN A 121 -16.18 27.47 -4.66
C GLN A 121 -15.35 28.55 -3.95
N LEU A 122 -14.15 28.90 -4.45
CA LEU A 122 -13.40 30.07 -3.97
C LEU A 122 -13.91 31.38 -4.59
N ALA A 123 -14.59 31.29 -5.73
CA ALA A 123 -15.09 32.41 -6.52
C ALA A 123 -16.57 32.77 -6.26
N GLY A 124 -17.25 32.06 -5.37
CA GLY A 124 -18.62 32.33 -4.91
C GLY A 124 -18.68 32.56 -3.41
#